data_AF-M6G7Z8-F1
#
_entry.id   AF-M6G7Z8-F1
#
_cell.length_a   1.000
_cell.length_b   1.000
_cell.length_c   1.000
_cell.angle_alpha   90.00
_cell.angle_beta   90.00
_cell.angle_gamma   90.00
#
_symmetry.space_group_name_H-M   'P 1'
#
loop_
_entity.id
_entity.type
_entity.pdbx_description
1 polymer ?
#
loop_
_entity_poly.entity_id
_entity_poly.type
_entity_poly.pdbx_seq_one_letter_code
_entity_poly.pdbx_strand_id
1 'polypeptide(L)'
;MSLAEFNFHLLTVPSEKREKVASRFAEKSGLKFFKREVGGRTIFTFEDRFFSFLPEGSFLKTRALCKKLFLGAEYETVDVLSRYLVKLISSNPLPLYNEYNQALLKSLSVGSAKELDENGRSKLSKLLEYFSGKEDSPFNGSKAVIEGKNLNVRTGPGTENPISFQFKGGEIVFILDRDSRTETIAGKRGSWNQIVDLRNGNVGWIFSGFLKNIPSDLSISQTMEEYFRALDRSPVWDFESWKEASPPNGFQGEYHPTEKIALDGDSGMVLHSSKSKYDLICRSVDEPFRDLEFYVSFLEGNETIPVFTLLAGSPGDLRKTFEIEMDKESISINRNRYITGDNFSKRRFRLNIQNGSSGFQAGLIVSEKMALSGIDSLNTIDPTSGIRWRLCLPMSRESGDSSLSVFQFKFIP
;
A
#
# COMPACT_ATOMS: atom_id res chain seq x y z
N MET A 1 13.57 -21.31 2.71
CA MET A 1 12.15 -21.39 3.10
C MET A 1 11.83 -20.16 3.93
N SER A 2 10.80 -19.38 3.56
CA SER A 2 10.32 -18.26 4.38
C SER A 2 9.59 -18.76 5.63
N LEU A 3 9.37 -17.89 6.62
CA LEU A 3 8.59 -18.27 7.81
C LEU A 3 7.13 -18.59 7.47
N ALA A 4 6.54 -17.95 6.45
CA ALA A 4 5.19 -18.29 5.98
C ALA A 4 5.14 -19.72 5.40
N GLU A 5 6.15 -20.12 4.64
CA GLU A 5 6.27 -21.50 4.11
C GLU A 5 6.49 -22.51 5.24
N PHE A 6 7.28 -22.15 6.26
CA PHE A 6 7.48 -23.02 7.42
C PHE A 6 6.21 -23.20 8.24
N ASN A 7 5.45 -22.12 8.50
CA ASN A 7 4.17 -22.18 9.19
C ASN A 7 3.18 -23.10 8.43
N PHE A 8 3.12 -22.95 7.10
CA PHE A 8 2.30 -23.84 6.27
C PHE A 8 2.79 -25.29 6.32
N HIS A 9 4.11 -25.52 6.28
CA HIS A 9 4.69 -26.86 6.40
C HIS A 9 4.28 -27.55 7.72
N LEU A 10 4.17 -26.84 8.83
CA LEU A 10 3.72 -27.42 10.11
C LEU A 10 2.30 -28.03 10.02
N LEU A 11 1.45 -27.56 9.10
CA LEU A 11 0.13 -28.16 8.87
C LEU A 11 0.23 -29.57 8.24
N THR A 12 1.27 -29.79 7.43
CA THR A 12 1.54 -31.08 6.77
C THR A 12 2.20 -32.10 7.71
N VAL A 13 2.74 -31.65 8.84
CA VAL A 13 3.31 -32.52 9.87
C VAL A 13 2.18 -33.20 10.66
N PRO A 14 2.30 -34.51 10.98
CA PRO A 14 1.33 -35.20 11.84
C PRO A 14 1.10 -34.47 13.16
N SER A 15 -0.16 -34.37 13.61
CA SER A 15 -0.59 -33.55 14.75
C SER A 15 0.26 -33.78 16.01
N GLU A 16 0.56 -35.03 16.32
CA GLU A 16 1.32 -35.47 17.48
C GLU A 16 2.80 -35.10 17.43
N LYS A 17 3.32 -34.71 16.26
CA LYS A 17 4.72 -34.29 16.06
C LYS A 17 4.89 -32.79 15.87
N ARG A 18 3.82 -32.04 15.61
CA ARG A 18 3.89 -30.61 15.24
C ARG A 18 4.61 -29.76 16.28
N GLU A 19 4.23 -29.91 17.54
CA GLU A 19 4.84 -29.15 18.65
C GLU A 19 6.33 -29.46 18.78
N LYS A 20 6.72 -30.73 18.69
CA LYS A 20 8.13 -31.13 18.74
C LYS A 20 8.95 -30.53 17.59
N VAL A 21 8.38 -30.47 16.39
CA VAL A 21 9.03 -29.85 15.22
C VAL A 21 9.16 -28.33 15.40
N ALA A 22 8.09 -27.67 15.87
CA ALA A 22 8.10 -26.24 16.18
C ALA A 22 9.14 -25.90 17.26
N SER A 23 9.16 -26.63 18.38
CA SER A 23 10.12 -26.44 19.47
C SER A 23 11.58 -26.61 19.01
N ARG A 24 11.86 -27.63 18.19
CA ARG A 24 13.20 -27.82 17.63
C ARG A 24 13.63 -26.66 16.73
N PHE A 25 12.72 -26.13 15.91
CA PHE A 25 13.01 -24.97 15.08
C PHE A 25 13.20 -23.70 15.92
N ALA A 26 12.39 -23.51 16.96
CA ALA A 26 12.51 -22.40 17.89
C ALA A 26 13.87 -22.39 18.60
N GLU A 27 14.33 -23.54 19.09
CA GLU A 27 15.64 -23.71 19.73
C GLU A 27 16.79 -23.35 18.77
N LYS A 28 16.72 -23.81 17.51
CA LYS A 28 17.76 -23.54 16.51
C LYS A 28 17.78 -22.09 16.01
N SER A 29 16.61 -21.46 15.91
CA SER A 29 16.47 -20.12 15.31
C SER A 29 16.46 -18.98 16.33
N GLY A 30 16.22 -19.28 17.60
CA GLY A 30 15.96 -18.26 18.63
C GLY A 30 14.58 -17.59 18.52
N LEU A 31 13.72 -18.02 17.59
CA LEU A 31 12.39 -17.45 17.40
C LEU A 31 11.37 -18.12 18.34
N LYS A 32 10.45 -17.33 18.88
CA LYS A 32 9.30 -17.84 19.63
C LYS A 32 8.18 -18.24 18.66
N PHE A 33 7.45 -19.30 19.00
CA PHE A 33 6.22 -19.69 18.31
C PHE A 33 5.01 -19.52 19.21
N PHE A 34 3.85 -19.39 18.57
CA PHE A 34 2.56 -19.25 19.23
C PHE A 34 1.69 -20.45 18.91
N LYS A 35 0.98 -20.94 19.93
CA LYS A 35 -0.07 -21.95 19.79
C LYS A 35 -1.40 -21.24 19.61
N ARG A 36 -2.18 -21.62 18.59
CA ARG A 36 -3.49 -21.02 18.30
C ARG A 36 -4.49 -22.11 17.89
N GLU A 37 -5.77 -21.81 18.03
CA GLU A 37 -6.88 -22.63 17.51
C GLU A 37 -7.47 -21.94 16.28
N VAL A 38 -7.38 -22.59 15.12
CA VAL A 38 -7.95 -22.10 13.86
C VAL A 38 -8.76 -23.21 13.22
N GLY A 39 -10.06 -22.97 12.99
CA GLY A 39 -10.95 -23.97 12.41
C GLY A 39 -11.05 -25.27 13.21
N GLY A 40 -10.95 -25.19 14.55
CA GLY A 40 -10.95 -26.35 15.44
C GLY A 40 -9.66 -27.18 15.44
N ARG A 41 -8.56 -26.63 14.90
CA ARG A 41 -7.24 -27.27 14.87
C ARG A 41 -6.24 -26.44 15.67
N THR A 42 -5.46 -27.12 16.50
CA THR A 42 -4.26 -26.56 17.09
C THR A 42 -3.19 -26.38 16.02
N ILE A 43 -2.74 -25.14 15.86
CA ILE A 43 -1.67 -24.74 14.96
C ILE A 43 -0.55 -24.05 15.73
N PHE A 44 0.66 -24.14 15.17
CA PHE A 44 1.85 -23.48 15.71
C PHE A 44 2.40 -22.52 14.64
N THR A 45 2.59 -21.26 14.99
CA THR A 45 2.99 -20.22 14.04
C THR A 45 4.15 -19.40 14.58
N PHE A 46 5.09 -19.07 13.69
CA PHE A 46 6.17 -18.12 13.94
C PHE A 46 5.82 -16.76 13.34
N GLU A 47 6.08 -15.70 14.08
CA GLU A 47 5.95 -14.33 13.59
C GLU A 47 7.18 -13.96 12.76
N ASP A 48 6.93 -13.40 11.57
CA ASP A 48 7.98 -12.90 10.71
C ASP A 48 8.33 -11.45 11.06
N ARG A 49 9.31 -11.31 11.97
CA ARG A 49 9.82 -9.99 12.39
C ARG A 49 10.56 -9.27 11.27
N PHE A 50 11.00 -9.97 10.22
CA PHE A 50 11.71 -9.35 9.12
C PHE A 50 10.77 -8.64 8.15
N PHE A 51 9.49 -9.01 8.16
CA PHE A 51 8.48 -8.38 7.34
C PHE A 51 8.33 -6.88 7.58
N SER A 52 8.55 -6.39 8.81
CA SER A 52 8.51 -4.95 9.10
C SER A 52 9.68 -4.17 8.51
N PHE A 53 10.84 -4.81 8.30
CA PHE A 53 12.03 -4.17 7.71
C PHE A 53 11.95 -4.05 6.18
N LEU A 54 11.05 -4.78 5.52
CA LEU A 54 10.85 -4.62 4.09
C LEU A 54 10.21 -3.25 3.79
N PRO A 55 10.78 -2.44 2.87
CA PRO A 55 10.23 -1.13 2.53
C PRO A 55 8.79 -1.23 2.03
N GLU A 56 7.92 -0.34 2.50
CA GLU A 56 6.52 -0.31 2.08
C GLU A 56 6.43 -0.02 0.57
N GLY A 57 5.53 -0.71 -0.13
CA GLY A 57 5.38 -0.62 -1.58
C GLY A 57 6.48 -1.30 -2.42
N SER A 58 7.55 -1.83 -1.80
CA SER A 58 8.59 -2.55 -2.55
C SER A 58 8.09 -3.88 -3.15
N PHE A 59 8.77 -4.34 -4.20
CA PHE A 59 8.52 -5.65 -4.81
C PHE A 59 8.60 -6.78 -3.78
N LEU A 60 9.64 -6.78 -2.93
CA LEU A 60 9.84 -7.83 -1.92
C LEU A 60 8.75 -7.80 -0.84
N LYS A 61 8.30 -6.61 -0.41
CA LYS A 61 7.17 -6.47 0.52
C LYS A 61 5.90 -7.03 -0.09
N THR A 62 5.61 -6.68 -1.34
CA THR A 62 4.42 -7.13 -2.07
C THR A 62 4.45 -8.65 -2.28
N ARG A 63 5.60 -9.22 -2.63
CA ARG A 63 5.79 -10.67 -2.75
C ARG A 63 5.59 -11.39 -1.41
N ALA A 64 6.14 -10.82 -0.32
CA ALA A 64 5.95 -11.37 1.02
C ALA A 64 4.48 -11.30 1.46
N LEU A 65 3.76 -10.21 1.15
CA LEU A 65 2.31 -10.09 1.37
C LEU A 65 1.53 -11.15 0.60
N CYS A 66 1.83 -11.37 -0.69
CA CYS A 66 1.18 -12.40 -1.49
C CYS A 66 1.34 -13.79 -0.85
N LYS A 67 2.57 -14.16 -0.44
CA LYS A 67 2.82 -15.43 0.26
C LYS A 67 2.09 -15.53 1.59
N LYS A 68 2.11 -14.47 2.40
CA LYS A 68 1.45 -14.42 3.71
C LYS A 68 -0.07 -14.54 3.59
N LEU A 69 -0.68 -13.92 2.58
CA LEU A 69 -2.12 -14.01 2.33
C LEU A 69 -2.53 -15.36 1.74
N PHE A 70 -1.75 -15.87 0.79
CA PHE A 70 -2.04 -17.16 0.15
C PHE A 70 -1.89 -18.34 1.11
N LEU A 71 -0.72 -18.47 1.76
CA LEU A 71 -0.44 -19.57 2.69
C LEU A 71 -1.12 -19.36 4.04
N GLY A 72 -1.16 -18.11 4.52
CA GLY A 72 -1.77 -17.75 5.79
C GLY A 72 -3.28 -17.96 5.82
N ALA A 73 -3.96 -18.03 4.67
CA ALA A 73 -5.38 -18.39 4.64
C ALA A 73 -5.68 -19.75 5.32
N GLU A 74 -4.68 -20.61 5.49
CA GLU A 74 -4.80 -21.94 6.10
C GLU A 74 -4.50 -21.97 7.61
N TYR A 75 -3.88 -20.92 8.15
CA TYR A 75 -3.41 -20.91 9.55
C TYR A 75 -3.49 -19.55 10.27
N GLU A 76 -3.74 -18.43 9.60
CA GLU A 76 -3.87 -17.14 10.26
C GLU A 76 -5.32 -16.85 10.64
N THR A 77 -5.46 -15.98 11.64
CA THR A 77 -6.76 -15.42 12.01
C THR A 77 -7.19 -14.34 11.01
N VAL A 78 -8.50 -14.12 10.89
CA VAL A 78 -9.09 -13.15 9.96
C VAL A 78 -8.55 -11.73 10.20
N ASP A 79 -8.29 -11.34 11.45
CA ASP A 79 -7.75 -10.01 11.77
C ASP A 79 -6.31 -9.83 11.25
N VAL A 80 -5.46 -10.86 11.31
CA VAL A 80 -4.09 -10.83 10.78
C VAL A 80 -4.15 -10.74 9.25
N LEU A 81 -4.99 -11.56 8.61
CA LEU A 81 -5.17 -11.54 7.17
C LEU A 81 -5.72 -10.19 6.69
N SER A 82 -6.65 -9.59 7.42
CA SER A 82 -7.19 -8.27 7.08
C SER A 82 -6.11 -7.19 7.11
N ARG A 83 -5.22 -7.20 8.12
CA ARG A 83 -4.08 -6.29 8.18
C ARG A 83 -3.13 -6.45 6.99
N TYR A 84 -2.89 -7.69 6.55
CA TYR A 84 -2.09 -7.94 5.35
C TYR A 84 -2.83 -7.52 4.07
N LEU A 85 -4.15 -7.74 3.99
CA LEU A 85 -4.96 -7.36 2.85
C LEU A 85 -4.94 -5.84 2.64
N VAL A 86 -5.08 -5.03 3.70
CA VAL A 86 -4.98 -3.56 3.62
C VAL A 86 -3.69 -3.11 2.94
N LYS A 87 -2.57 -3.75 3.28
CA LYS A 87 -1.27 -3.45 2.67
C LYS A 87 -1.21 -3.91 1.22
N LEU A 88 -1.72 -5.12 0.92
CA LEU A 88 -1.72 -5.66 -0.44
C LEU A 88 -2.55 -4.79 -1.39
N ILE A 89 -3.80 -4.44 -1.02
CA ILE A 89 -4.70 -3.62 -1.86
C ILE A 89 -4.24 -2.18 -2.07
N SER A 90 -3.18 -1.76 -1.36
CA SER A 90 -2.53 -0.46 -1.55
C SER A 90 -1.24 -0.55 -2.37
N SER A 91 -0.86 -1.76 -2.83
CA SER A 91 0.33 -1.99 -3.65
C SER A 91 -0.02 -2.14 -5.14
N ASN A 92 0.99 -1.99 -6.01
CA ASN A 92 0.82 -2.19 -7.44
C ASN A 92 0.75 -3.70 -7.76
N PRO A 93 -0.35 -4.20 -8.35
CA PRO A 93 -0.47 -5.62 -8.66
C PRO A 93 0.35 -6.06 -9.88
N LEU A 94 0.73 -5.15 -10.79
CA LEU A 94 1.34 -5.52 -12.08
C LEU A 94 2.66 -6.32 -11.95
N PRO A 95 3.62 -5.97 -11.06
CA PRO A 95 4.89 -6.70 -10.97
C PRO A 95 4.76 -8.16 -10.54
N LEU A 96 3.63 -8.54 -9.94
CA LEU A 96 3.34 -9.87 -9.40
C LEU A 96 1.93 -10.31 -9.77
N TYR A 97 1.48 -10.00 -10.99
CA TYR A 97 0.07 -10.10 -11.38
C TYR A 97 -0.60 -11.43 -10.97
N ASN A 98 0.01 -12.56 -11.33
CA ASN A 98 -0.58 -13.86 -11.05
C ASN A 98 -0.57 -14.17 -9.54
N GLU A 99 0.57 -14.04 -8.87
CA GLU A 99 0.69 -14.29 -7.42
C GLU A 99 -0.22 -13.37 -6.60
N TYR A 100 -0.36 -12.12 -7.03
CA TYR A 100 -1.24 -11.14 -6.42
C TYR A 100 -2.69 -11.58 -6.51
N ASN A 101 -3.16 -11.93 -7.72
CA ASN A 101 -4.54 -12.36 -7.95
C ASN A 101 -4.87 -13.63 -7.14
N GLN A 102 -3.96 -14.61 -7.12
CA GLN A 102 -4.15 -15.85 -6.36
C GLN A 102 -4.17 -15.61 -4.84
N ALA A 103 -3.27 -14.76 -4.33
CA ALA A 103 -3.26 -14.38 -2.92
C ALA A 103 -4.51 -13.60 -2.51
N LEU A 104 -4.96 -12.68 -3.36
CA LEU A 104 -6.20 -11.93 -3.16
C LEU A 104 -7.38 -12.90 -3.08
N LEU A 105 -7.56 -13.76 -4.10
CA LEU A 105 -8.66 -14.73 -4.15
C LEU A 105 -8.68 -15.64 -2.92
N LYS A 106 -7.54 -16.26 -2.62
CA LYS A 106 -7.43 -17.22 -1.52
C LYS A 106 -7.71 -16.57 -0.16
N SER A 107 -7.19 -15.37 0.07
CA SER A 107 -7.43 -14.66 1.33
C SER A 107 -8.87 -14.16 1.47
N LEU A 108 -9.48 -13.65 0.38
CA LEU A 108 -10.87 -13.23 0.39
C LEU A 108 -11.78 -14.41 0.70
N SER A 109 -11.50 -15.60 0.14
CA SER A 109 -12.30 -16.82 0.36
C SER A 109 -12.41 -17.25 1.83
N VAL A 110 -11.49 -16.79 2.69
CA VAL A 110 -11.50 -17.05 4.14
C VAL A 110 -11.92 -15.82 4.97
N GLY A 111 -12.44 -14.78 4.33
CA GLY A 111 -13.03 -13.62 5.00
C GLY A 111 -12.06 -12.50 5.34
N SER A 112 -10.90 -12.41 4.69
CA SER A 112 -9.89 -11.35 4.95
C SER A 112 -10.38 -9.91 4.73
N ALA A 113 -11.55 -9.71 4.11
CA ALA A 113 -12.15 -8.39 3.90
C ALA A 113 -12.95 -7.87 5.11
N LYS A 114 -13.24 -8.72 6.11
CA LYS A 114 -14.18 -8.43 7.20
C LYS A 114 -13.80 -7.21 8.05
N GLU A 115 -12.51 -7.03 8.33
CA GLU A 115 -12.01 -5.95 9.19
C GLU A 115 -11.52 -4.73 8.38
N LEU A 116 -11.79 -4.67 7.06
CA LEU A 116 -11.47 -3.50 6.26
C LEU A 116 -12.36 -2.32 6.65
N ASP A 117 -11.80 -1.10 6.69
CA ASP A 117 -12.58 0.13 6.81
C ASP A 117 -13.21 0.53 5.45
N GLU A 118 -13.94 1.65 5.42
CA GLU A 118 -14.60 2.14 4.20
C GLU A 118 -13.61 2.40 3.05
N ASN A 119 -12.44 2.95 3.36
CA ASN A 119 -11.38 3.20 2.39
C ASN A 119 -10.81 1.90 1.82
N GLY A 120 -10.53 0.91 2.68
CA GLY A 120 -10.08 -0.41 2.29
C GLY A 120 -11.10 -1.14 1.41
N ARG A 121 -12.39 -1.07 1.77
CA ARG A 121 -13.48 -1.66 0.95
C ARG A 121 -13.61 -0.96 -0.41
N SER A 122 -13.45 0.35 -0.47
CA SER A 122 -13.45 1.12 -1.72
C SER A 122 -12.27 0.74 -2.63
N LYS A 123 -11.05 0.62 -2.07
CA LYS A 123 -9.86 0.14 -2.79
C LYS A 123 -10.04 -1.29 -3.31
N LEU A 124 -10.53 -2.19 -2.46
CA LEU A 124 -10.80 -3.58 -2.83
C LEU A 124 -11.85 -3.67 -3.96
N SER A 125 -12.93 -2.89 -3.88
CA SER A 125 -13.97 -2.83 -4.90
C SER A 125 -13.40 -2.46 -6.27
N LYS A 126 -12.59 -1.40 -6.35
CA LYS A 126 -11.94 -0.98 -7.60
C LYS A 126 -10.98 -2.03 -8.15
N LEU A 127 -10.24 -2.74 -7.28
CA LEU A 127 -9.36 -3.83 -7.67
C LEU A 127 -10.13 -5.02 -8.24
N LEU A 128 -11.21 -5.44 -7.59
CA LEU A 128 -12.05 -6.54 -8.07
C LEU A 128 -12.74 -6.17 -9.38
N GLU A 129 -13.18 -4.92 -9.53
CA GLU A 129 -13.69 -4.38 -10.79
C GLU A 129 -12.64 -4.50 -11.91
N TYR A 130 -11.43 -4.00 -11.65
CA TYR A 130 -10.29 -4.09 -12.57
C TYR A 130 -10.01 -5.53 -12.99
N PHE A 131 -9.84 -6.45 -12.03
CA PHE A 131 -9.52 -7.86 -12.30
C PHE A 131 -10.68 -8.61 -12.95
N SER A 132 -11.93 -8.24 -12.68
CA SER A 132 -13.09 -8.88 -13.30
C SER A 132 -13.20 -8.64 -14.81
N GLY A 133 -12.54 -7.59 -15.31
CA GLY A 133 -12.42 -7.26 -16.73
C GLY A 133 -11.16 -7.81 -17.40
N LYS A 134 -10.33 -8.60 -16.70
CA LYS A 134 -9.10 -9.16 -17.26
C LYS A 134 -9.28 -10.63 -17.57
N GLU A 135 -9.04 -11.02 -18.82
CA GLU A 135 -9.27 -12.39 -19.31
C GLU A 135 -8.43 -13.43 -18.57
N ASP A 136 -7.21 -13.05 -18.19
CA ASP A 136 -6.22 -13.87 -17.50
C ASP A 136 -6.34 -13.83 -15.96
N SER A 137 -7.29 -13.07 -15.41
CA SER A 137 -7.53 -13.04 -13.98
C SER A 137 -8.45 -14.19 -13.53
N PRO A 138 -8.22 -14.79 -12.34
CA PRO A 138 -9.20 -15.69 -11.73
C PRO A 138 -10.53 -15.00 -11.39
N PHE A 139 -10.58 -13.67 -11.39
CA PHE A 139 -11.81 -12.90 -11.18
C PHE A 139 -12.57 -12.61 -12.49
N ASN A 140 -12.09 -13.05 -13.65
CA ASN A 140 -12.75 -12.80 -14.93
C ASN A 140 -14.23 -13.23 -14.88
N GLY A 141 -15.14 -12.30 -15.21
CA GLY A 141 -16.58 -12.56 -15.19
C GLY A 141 -17.14 -12.96 -13.81
N SER A 142 -16.46 -12.61 -12.71
CA SER A 142 -16.91 -12.88 -11.34
C SER A 142 -17.97 -11.92 -10.84
N LYS A 143 -18.12 -10.75 -11.47
CA LYS A 143 -19.07 -9.71 -11.05
C LYS A 143 -20.50 -10.13 -11.33
N ALA A 144 -21.36 -10.08 -10.32
CA ALA A 144 -22.76 -10.45 -10.43
C ALA A 144 -23.68 -9.53 -9.63
N VAL A 145 -24.93 -9.40 -10.09
CA VAL A 145 -26.01 -8.77 -9.34
C VAL A 145 -26.94 -9.84 -8.77
N ILE A 146 -27.43 -9.61 -7.56
CA ILE A 146 -28.39 -10.48 -6.87
C ILE A 146 -29.80 -10.19 -7.36
N GLU A 147 -30.50 -11.17 -7.92
CA GLU A 147 -31.87 -11.01 -8.42
C GLU A 147 -32.96 -11.43 -7.41
N GLY A 148 -32.57 -12.14 -6.34
CA GLY A 148 -33.49 -12.61 -5.29
C GLY A 148 -33.81 -11.57 -4.23
N LYS A 149 -35.04 -11.59 -3.70
CA LYS A 149 -35.42 -10.82 -2.49
C LYS A 149 -35.15 -11.68 -1.24
N ASN A 150 -34.43 -11.14 -0.26
CA ASN A 150 -34.07 -11.82 1.00
C ASN A 150 -33.38 -13.17 0.78
N LEU A 151 -32.35 -13.16 -0.06
CA LEU A 151 -31.65 -14.37 -0.47
C LEU A 151 -30.69 -14.84 0.62
N ASN A 152 -30.83 -16.10 1.03
CA ASN A 152 -29.98 -16.72 2.04
C ASN A 152 -28.57 -16.96 1.51
N VAL A 153 -27.58 -16.44 2.22
CA VAL A 153 -26.17 -16.78 2.06
C VAL A 153 -25.79 -17.73 3.19
N ARG A 154 -25.09 -18.81 2.85
CA ARG A 154 -24.82 -19.92 3.78
C ARG A 154 -23.33 -20.06 4.09
N THR A 155 -23.03 -20.76 5.18
CA THR A 155 -21.64 -21.01 5.62
C THR A 155 -20.89 -22.00 4.71
N GLY A 156 -21.61 -22.77 3.91
CA GLY A 156 -21.08 -23.76 2.98
C GLY A 156 -22.03 -23.98 1.79
N PRO A 157 -21.57 -24.66 0.73
CA PRO A 157 -22.41 -24.96 -0.42
C PRO A 157 -23.47 -26.00 -0.05
N GLY A 158 -24.74 -25.65 -0.19
CA GLY A 158 -25.87 -26.55 0.06
C GLY A 158 -26.87 -25.98 1.05
N THR A 159 -28.14 -26.39 0.92
CA THR A 159 -29.23 -25.91 1.80
C THR A 159 -29.16 -26.44 3.23
N GLU A 160 -28.37 -27.50 3.45
CA GLU A 160 -28.05 -28.10 4.74
C GLU A 160 -27.13 -27.24 5.61
N ASN A 161 -26.37 -26.33 4.99
CA ASN A 161 -25.46 -25.46 5.72
C ASN A 161 -26.23 -24.32 6.39
N PRO A 162 -25.87 -23.92 7.62
CA PRO A 162 -26.48 -22.78 8.30
C PRO A 162 -26.50 -21.50 7.46
N ILE A 163 -27.57 -20.72 7.63
CA ILE A 163 -27.64 -19.36 7.07
C ILE A 163 -26.61 -18.50 7.81
N SER A 164 -25.73 -17.85 7.06
CA SER A 164 -24.74 -16.92 7.58
C SER A 164 -25.30 -15.49 7.60
N PHE A 165 -25.85 -15.03 6.48
CA PHE A 165 -26.49 -13.73 6.34
C PHE A 165 -27.44 -13.71 5.13
N GLN A 166 -28.07 -12.57 4.86
CA GLN A 166 -29.03 -12.41 3.76
C GLN A 166 -28.73 -11.18 2.92
N PHE A 167 -29.03 -11.27 1.63
CA PHE A 167 -29.01 -10.13 0.72
C PHE A 167 -30.40 -9.64 0.33
N LYS A 168 -30.46 -8.34 0.07
CA LYS A 168 -31.53 -7.72 -0.70
C LYS A 168 -31.22 -7.86 -2.19
N GLY A 169 -32.25 -7.84 -3.02
CA GLY A 169 -32.07 -7.83 -4.47
C GLY A 169 -31.45 -6.51 -4.95
N GLY A 170 -30.67 -6.56 -6.02
CA GLY A 170 -29.98 -5.42 -6.62
C GLY A 170 -28.54 -5.21 -6.14
N GLU A 171 -28.08 -5.95 -5.15
CA GLU A 171 -26.73 -5.84 -4.59
C GLU A 171 -25.70 -6.46 -5.55
N ILE A 172 -24.54 -5.81 -5.68
CA ILE A 172 -23.40 -6.29 -6.49
C ILE A 172 -22.46 -7.09 -5.60
N VAL A 173 -22.04 -8.26 -6.09
CA VAL A 173 -21.09 -9.15 -5.44
C VAL A 173 -20.05 -9.65 -6.43
N PHE A 174 -18.94 -10.17 -5.91
CA PHE A 174 -17.92 -10.85 -6.69
C PHE A 174 -17.85 -12.32 -6.30
N ILE A 175 -17.88 -13.20 -7.29
CA ILE A 175 -17.77 -14.65 -7.13
C ILE A 175 -16.30 -15.02 -6.93
N LEU A 176 -16.00 -15.71 -5.83
CA LEU A 176 -14.66 -16.18 -5.47
C LEU A 176 -14.44 -17.63 -5.88
N ASP A 177 -15.46 -18.46 -5.72
CA ASP A 177 -15.38 -19.90 -6.01
C ASP A 177 -16.73 -20.45 -6.47
N ARG A 178 -16.71 -21.62 -7.10
CA ARG A 178 -17.90 -22.31 -7.61
C ARG A 178 -17.83 -23.78 -7.23
N ASP A 179 -18.87 -24.26 -6.55
CA ASP A 179 -19.04 -25.69 -6.32
C ASP A 179 -19.26 -26.39 -7.68
N SER A 180 -18.55 -27.49 -7.91
CA SER A 180 -18.68 -28.32 -9.11
C SER A 180 -20.05 -29.00 -9.23
N ARG A 181 -20.79 -29.15 -8.13
CA ARG A 181 -22.09 -29.82 -8.08
C ARG A 181 -23.18 -28.87 -8.58
N THR A 182 -24.07 -29.41 -9.40
CA THR A 182 -25.29 -28.71 -9.84
C THR A 182 -26.52 -29.30 -9.17
N GLU A 183 -27.45 -28.44 -8.80
CA GLU A 183 -28.73 -28.82 -8.21
C GLU A 183 -29.84 -27.89 -8.71
N THR A 184 -31.09 -28.19 -8.31
CA THR A 184 -32.26 -27.39 -8.68
C THR A 184 -32.91 -26.83 -7.43
N ILE A 185 -32.90 -25.51 -7.28
CA ILE A 185 -33.57 -24.80 -6.18
C ILE A 185 -34.60 -23.86 -6.78
N ALA A 186 -35.84 -23.94 -6.28
CA ALA A 186 -36.96 -23.08 -6.72
C ALA A 186 -37.13 -23.05 -8.26
N GLY A 187 -37.01 -24.21 -8.92
CA GLY A 187 -37.16 -24.35 -10.37
C GLY A 187 -35.97 -23.85 -11.20
N LYS A 188 -34.90 -23.35 -10.57
CA LYS A 188 -33.68 -22.90 -11.24
C LYS A 188 -32.56 -23.92 -11.04
N ARG A 189 -31.91 -24.31 -12.14
CA ARG A 189 -30.73 -25.17 -12.12
C ARG A 189 -29.47 -24.32 -12.00
N GLY A 190 -28.54 -24.71 -11.13
CA GLY A 190 -27.29 -23.98 -10.92
C GLY A 190 -26.36 -24.69 -9.94
N SER A 191 -25.21 -24.08 -9.67
CA SER A 191 -24.25 -24.46 -8.63
C SER A 191 -24.31 -23.48 -7.45
N TRP A 192 -23.63 -23.82 -6.35
CA TRP A 192 -23.33 -22.85 -5.30
C TRP A 192 -22.09 -22.05 -5.68
N ASN A 193 -22.14 -20.74 -5.45
CA ASN A 193 -21.01 -19.84 -5.66
C ASN A 193 -20.63 -19.22 -4.31
N GLN A 194 -19.34 -19.22 -3.98
CA GLN A 194 -18.83 -18.43 -2.89
C GLN A 194 -18.72 -16.98 -3.36
N ILE A 195 -19.19 -16.03 -2.57
CA ILE A 195 -19.17 -14.59 -2.88
C ILE A 195 -18.53 -13.80 -1.75
N VAL A 196 -18.11 -12.58 -2.05
CA VAL A 196 -17.79 -11.54 -1.06
C VAL A 196 -18.83 -10.40 -1.10
N ASP A 197 -19.33 -10.02 0.08
CA ASP A 197 -20.14 -8.81 0.30
C ASP A 197 -19.21 -7.63 0.61
N LEU A 198 -19.04 -6.71 -0.34
CA LEU A 198 -18.13 -5.58 -0.17
C LEU A 198 -18.62 -4.51 0.81
N ARG A 199 -19.86 -4.60 1.32
CA ARG A 199 -20.39 -3.62 2.29
C ARG A 199 -19.87 -3.90 3.70
N ASN A 200 -19.67 -5.16 4.04
CA ASN A 200 -19.27 -5.62 5.37
C ASN A 200 -18.09 -6.60 5.36
N GLY A 201 -17.57 -6.97 4.18
CA GLY A 201 -16.46 -7.91 4.01
C GLY A 201 -16.81 -9.37 4.30
N ASN A 202 -18.09 -9.69 4.46
CA ASN A 202 -18.54 -11.06 4.74
C ASN A 202 -18.44 -11.93 3.50
N VAL A 203 -18.26 -13.23 3.72
CA VAL A 203 -18.11 -14.23 2.67
C VAL A 203 -19.07 -15.37 2.96
N GLY A 204 -19.64 -15.94 1.92
CA GLY A 204 -20.49 -17.12 2.05
C GLY A 204 -20.97 -17.64 0.72
N TRP A 205 -21.79 -18.68 0.78
CA TRP A 205 -22.23 -19.43 -0.38
C TRP A 205 -23.67 -19.09 -0.75
N ILE A 206 -23.88 -18.82 -2.04
CA ILE A 206 -25.16 -18.42 -2.58
C ILE A 206 -25.47 -19.25 -3.84
N PHE A 207 -26.74 -19.62 -4.02
CA PHE A 207 -27.13 -20.41 -5.17
C PHE A 207 -27.13 -19.55 -6.45
N SER A 208 -26.35 -19.97 -7.46
CA SER A 208 -26.12 -19.23 -8.70
C SER A 208 -27.38 -18.94 -9.51
N GLY A 209 -28.46 -19.72 -9.35
CA GLY A 209 -29.75 -19.43 -10.00
C GLY A 209 -30.34 -18.06 -9.63
N PHE A 210 -29.86 -17.42 -8.57
CA PHE A 210 -30.28 -16.07 -8.16
C PHE A 210 -29.22 -14.99 -8.42
N LEU A 211 -28.17 -15.33 -9.16
CA LEU A 211 -27.13 -14.41 -9.60
C LEU A 211 -27.26 -14.18 -11.11
N LYS A 212 -27.08 -12.93 -11.51
CA LYS A 212 -26.89 -12.56 -12.91
C LYS A 212 -25.51 -11.94 -13.07
N ASN A 213 -24.65 -12.59 -13.84
CA ASN A 213 -23.34 -12.03 -14.18
C ASN A 213 -23.54 -10.72 -14.95
N ILE A 214 -22.73 -9.73 -14.62
CA ILE A 214 -22.71 -8.43 -15.28
C ILE A 214 -21.28 -8.11 -15.70
N PRO A 215 -21.09 -7.37 -16.81
CA PRO A 215 -19.75 -7.00 -17.25
C PRO A 215 -19.06 -6.09 -16.23
N SER A 216 -17.73 -6.10 -16.27
CA SER A 216 -16.93 -5.11 -15.56
C SER A 216 -17.12 -3.72 -16.16
N ASP A 217 -16.92 -2.70 -15.35
CA ASP A 217 -16.87 -1.30 -15.75
C ASP A 217 -15.53 -1.02 -16.43
N LEU A 218 -15.57 -0.93 -17.76
CA LEU A 218 -14.40 -0.69 -18.59
C LEU A 218 -13.69 0.62 -18.24
N SER A 219 -14.41 1.64 -17.77
CA SER A 219 -13.81 2.93 -17.39
C SER A 219 -12.93 2.78 -16.15
N ILE A 220 -13.43 2.05 -15.14
CA ILE A 220 -12.67 1.74 -13.93
C ILE A 220 -11.46 0.87 -14.31
N SER A 221 -11.65 -0.16 -15.12
CA SER A 221 -10.56 -1.03 -15.56
C SER A 221 -9.46 -0.26 -16.30
N GLN A 222 -9.81 0.67 -17.19
CA GLN A 222 -8.86 1.51 -17.93
C GLN A 222 -8.11 2.48 -17.01
N THR A 223 -8.83 3.23 -16.17
CA THR A 223 -8.21 4.17 -15.21
C THR A 223 -7.27 3.45 -14.24
N MET A 224 -7.65 2.25 -13.78
CA MET A 224 -6.80 1.44 -12.89
C MET A 224 -5.56 0.92 -13.62
N GLU A 225 -5.68 0.44 -14.86
CA GLU A 225 -4.54 0.02 -15.68
C GLU A 225 -3.54 1.16 -15.87
N GLU A 226 -4.03 2.34 -16.25
CA GLU A 226 -3.21 3.54 -16.44
C GLU A 226 -2.50 3.93 -15.15
N TYR A 227 -3.23 3.96 -14.03
CA TYR A 227 -2.66 4.23 -12.71
C TYR A 227 -1.57 3.22 -12.32
N PHE A 228 -1.79 1.92 -12.52
CA PHE A 228 -0.79 0.92 -12.17
C PHE A 228 0.45 0.97 -13.07
N ARG A 229 0.29 1.23 -14.36
CA ARG A 229 1.41 1.44 -15.28
C ARG A 229 2.18 2.71 -14.95
N ALA A 230 1.47 3.78 -14.59
CA ALA A 230 2.06 5.02 -14.11
C ALA A 230 2.90 4.76 -12.86
N LEU A 231 2.38 4.05 -11.85
CA LEU A 231 3.10 3.70 -10.63
C LEU A 231 4.37 2.87 -10.86
N ASP A 232 4.36 2.00 -11.86
CA ASP A 232 5.50 1.15 -12.24
C ASP A 232 6.58 1.96 -12.95
N ARG A 233 6.17 2.93 -13.78
CA ARG A 233 7.06 3.83 -14.53
C ARG A 233 7.46 5.09 -13.78
N SER A 234 6.81 5.37 -12.64
CA SER A 234 7.04 6.55 -11.83
C SER A 234 8.52 6.76 -11.58
N PRO A 235 9.09 7.91 -11.94
CA PRO A 235 10.51 8.15 -11.75
C PRO A 235 10.83 8.14 -10.26
N VAL A 236 11.81 7.31 -9.92
CA VAL A 236 12.40 7.21 -8.60
C VAL A 236 13.74 7.91 -8.65
N TRP A 237 13.92 8.89 -7.78
CA TRP A 237 15.22 9.52 -7.53
C TRP A 237 15.69 9.03 -6.17
N ASP A 238 16.66 8.13 -6.17
CA ASP A 238 17.33 7.62 -4.99
C ASP A 238 18.80 8.09 -4.94
N PHE A 239 19.48 7.73 -3.86
CA PHE A 239 20.89 8.05 -3.63
C PHE A 239 21.78 6.80 -3.63
N GLU A 240 21.32 5.68 -4.21
CA GLU A 240 22.05 4.40 -4.17
C GLU A 240 23.39 4.51 -4.93
N SER A 241 23.34 5.05 -6.14
CA SER A 241 24.54 5.22 -6.99
C SER A 241 25.30 6.54 -6.78
N TRP A 242 24.74 7.46 -5.98
CA TRP A 242 25.34 8.76 -5.70
C TRP A 242 26.62 8.66 -4.82
N LYS A 243 27.54 9.60 -5.03
CA LYS A 243 28.80 9.75 -4.29
C LYS A 243 28.93 11.17 -3.75
N GLU A 244 29.35 11.28 -2.49
CA GLU A 244 29.42 12.52 -1.70
C GLU A 244 30.24 13.65 -2.36
N ALA A 245 31.23 13.31 -3.20
CA ALA A 245 32.13 14.28 -3.82
C ALA A 245 31.48 15.13 -4.94
N SER A 246 30.26 14.82 -5.37
CA SER A 246 29.57 15.49 -6.48
C SER A 246 28.07 15.57 -6.24
N PRO A 247 27.35 16.53 -6.85
CA PRO A 247 25.90 16.60 -6.71
C PRO A 247 25.23 15.30 -7.19
N PRO A 248 24.10 14.89 -6.58
CA PRO A 248 23.30 13.77 -7.06
C PRO A 248 22.91 13.92 -8.53
N ASN A 249 22.77 12.79 -9.24
CA ASN A 249 22.50 12.79 -10.67
C ASN A 249 21.28 13.65 -11.03
N GLY A 250 21.49 14.59 -11.97
CA GLY A 250 20.47 15.51 -12.47
C GLY A 250 20.21 16.75 -11.60
N PHE A 251 20.78 16.83 -10.39
CA PHE A 251 20.72 18.04 -9.58
C PHE A 251 21.76 19.07 -10.06
N GLN A 252 21.34 20.32 -10.13
CA GLN A 252 22.14 21.47 -10.57
C GLN A 252 22.04 22.59 -9.54
N GLY A 253 23.14 23.29 -9.31
CA GLY A 253 23.22 24.38 -8.33
C GLY A 253 24.56 24.38 -7.61
N GLU A 254 24.67 25.19 -6.57
CA GLU A 254 25.86 25.22 -5.73
C GLU A 254 25.82 24.06 -4.74
N TYR A 255 26.71 23.09 -4.93
CA TYR A 255 26.76 21.86 -4.16
C TYR A 255 27.85 21.91 -3.10
N HIS A 256 27.46 21.65 -1.86
CA HIS A 256 28.37 21.46 -0.73
C HIS A 256 28.40 19.96 -0.40
N PRO A 257 29.57 19.31 -0.39
CA PRO A 257 29.67 17.89 -0.05
C PRO A 257 29.04 17.57 1.30
N THR A 258 28.29 16.46 1.34
CA THR A 258 27.63 15.96 2.54
C THR A 258 27.65 14.44 2.55
N GLU A 259 27.36 13.87 3.70
CA GLU A 259 27.53 12.46 4.03
C GLU A 259 26.45 11.59 3.40
N LYS A 260 26.86 10.36 3.09
CA LYS A 260 26.01 9.26 2.66
C LYS A 260 25.85 8.30 3.82
N ILE A 261 24.60 7.98 4.15
CA ILE A 261 24.26 7.01 5.18
C ILE A 261 23.49 5.83 4.57
N ALA A 262 23.62 4.65 5.17
CA ALA A 262 22.79 3.50 4.84
C ALA A 262 21.88 3.16 6.02
N LEU A 263 20.56 3.22 5.82
CA LEU A 263 19.55 2.82 6.81
C LEU A 263 18.51 1.93 6.14
N ASP A 264 18.20 0.81 6.80
CA ASP A 264 17.24 -0.20 6.33
C ASP A 264 17.52 -0.71 4.91
N GLY A 265 18.79 -0.74 4.50
CA GLY A 265 19.22 -1.20 3.17
C GLY A 265 19.20 -0.13 2.09
N ASP A 266 18.73 1.08 2.39
CA ASP A 266 18.68 2.19 1.44
C ASP A 266 19.77 3.22 1.75
N SER A 267 20.33 3.80 0.69
CA SER A 267 21.28 4.91 0.80
C SER A 267 20.54 6.25 0.89
N GLY A 268 20.95 7.10 1.82
CA GLY A 268 20.42 8.45 1.98
C GLY A 268 21.51 9.51 1.97
N MET A 269 21.13 10.72 1.58
CA MET A 269 21.94 11.92 1.66
C MET A 269 21.61 12.65 2.97
N VAL A 270 22.62 13.00 3.74
CA VAL A 270 22.45 13.78 4.98
C VAL A 270 22.22 15.26 4.62
N LEU A 271 21.31 15.91 5.33
CA LEU A 271 21.05 17.34 5.28
C LEU A 271 21.24 17.89 6.69
N HIS A 272 22.00 18.97 6.81
CA HIS A 272 22.30 19.59 8.09
C HIS A 272 21.47 20.86 8.30
N SER A 273 21.25 21.19 9.57
CA SER A 273 20.87 22.55 9.92
C SER A 273 21.97 23.52 9.48
N SER A 274 21.65 24.80 9.30
CA SER A 274 22.66 25.78 8.96
C SER A 274 22.50 27.05 9.78
N LYS A 275 23.64 27.57 10.24
CA LYS A 275 23.73 28.89 10.91
C LYS A 275 23.66 30.05 9.91
N SER A 276 23.84 29.75 8.62
CA SER A 276 23.77 30.70 7.51
C SER A 276 22.62 30.33 6.56
N LYS A 277 22.52 30.99 5.40
CA LYS A 277 21.50 30.64 4.40
C LYS A 277 21.91 29.36 3.66
N TYR A 278 20.92 28.55 3.30
CA TYR A 278 21.08 27.39 2.44
C TYR A 278 21.30 27.81 0.98
N ASP A 279 22.24 27.15 0.32
CA ASP A 279 22.23 27.05 -1.14
C ASP A 279 21.24 25.97 -1.57
N LEU A 280 20.84 25.98 -2.84
CA LEU A 280 19.90 25.00 -3.39
C LEU A 280 20.54 24.27 -4.56
N ILE A 281 20.52 22.94 -4.49
CA ILE A 281 20.67 22.10 -5.67
C ILE A 281 19.29 21.66 -6.12
N CYS A 282 18.99 21.71 -7.41
CA CYS A 282 17.66 21.47 -7.91
C CYS A 282 17.66 20.54 -9.13
N ARG A 283 16.63 19.71 -9.24
CA ARG A 283 16.38 18.84 -10.39
C ARG A 283 14.97 19.07 -10.92
N SER A 284 14.86 19.24 -12.24
CA SER A 284 13.57 19.40 -12.92
C SER A 284 12.81 18.06 -12.92
N VAL A 285 11.48 18.13 -12.76
CA VAL A 285 10.59 16.97 -12.89
C VAL A 285 10.01 16.98 -14.30
N ASP A 286 10.26 15.91 -15.04
CA ASP A 286 9.94 15.85 -16.48
C ASP A 286 8.45 15.62 -16.72
N GLU A 287 7.84 14.76 -15.90
CA GLU A 287 6.44 14.33 -16.01
C GLU A 287 5.56 15.00 -14.95
N PRO A 288 4.27 15.27 -15.26
CA PRO A 288 3.33 15.75 -14.26
C PRO A 288 3.11 14.69 -13.18
N PHE A 289 2.87 15.14 -11.95
CA PHE A 289 2.59 14.28 -10.81
C PHE A 289 1.52 14.91 -9.91
N ARG A 290 0.74 14.06 -9.24
CA ARG A 290 -0.21 14.45 -8.19
C ARG A 290 0.30 14.11 -6.81
N ASP A 291 1.18 13.12 -6.70
CA ASP A 291 1.71 12.68 -5.43
C ASP A 291 3.24 12.64 -5.49
N LEU A 292 3.89 13.27 -4.51
CA LEU A 292 5.33 13.14 -4.28
C LEU A 292 5.53 12.31 -3.02
N GLU A 293 5.96 11.07 -3.18
CA GLU A 293 6.35 10.20 -2.08
C GLU A 293 7.83 10.38 -1.75
N PHE A 294 8.18 10.49 -0.48
CA PHE A 294 9.56 10.64 -0.04
C PHE A 294 9.82 9.94 1.29
N TYR A 295 11.08 9.55 1.48
CA TYR A 295 11.55 8.88 2.69
C TYR A 295 12.58 9.75 3.40
N VAL A 296 12.36 9.98 4.68
CA VAL A 296 13.23 10.80 5.53
C VAL A 296 13.40 10.18 6.92
N SER A 297 14.56 10.39 7.53
CA SER A 297 14.84 10.06 8.92
C SER A 297 15.55 11.23 9.58
N PHE A 298 15.01 11.77 10.67
CA PHE A 298 15.78 12.67 11.51
C PHE A 298 16.90 11.85 12.18
N LEU A 299 18.11 12.42 12.26
CA LEU A 299 19.27 11.72 12.82
C LEU A 299 19.58 12.26 14.21
N GLU A 300 19.78 13.57 14.34
CA GLU A 300 20.19 14.19 15.61
C GLU A 300 19.92 15.69 15.65
N GLY A 301 20.05 16.26 16.85
CA GLY A 301 19.85 17.68 17.14
C GLY A 301 18.42 18.06 17.47
N ASN A 302 18.16 19.38 17.50
CA ASN A 302 16.89 19.98 17.94
C ASN A 302 16.40 21.11 17.02
N GLU A 303 17.16 21.47 15.99
CA GLU A 303 16.79 22.52 15.05
C GLU A 303 15.87 21.96 13.96
N THR A 304 15.00 22.84 13.43
CA THR A 304 14.21 22.52 12.25
C THR A 304 15.10 22.58 11.02
N ILE A 305 15.05 21.53 10.19
CA ILE A 305 15.86 21.39 8.99
C ILE A 305 14.92 21.35 7.78
N PRO A 306 15.15 22.17 6.74
CA PRO A 306 14.43 22.03 5.48
C PRO A 306 14.80 20.70 4.82
N VAL A 307 13.80 19.92 4.43
CA VAL A 307 13.98 18.64 3.73
C VAL A 307 14.10 18.89 2.22
N PHE A 308 13.15 19.65 1.67
CA PHE A 308 13.18 20.08 0.27
C PHE A 308 12.22 21.25 0.04
N THR A 309 12.42 21.92 -1.09
CA THR A 309 11.48 22.91 -1.63
C THR A 309 11.01 22.48 -3.00
N LEU A 310 9.70 22.52 -3.23
CA LEU A 310 9.12 22.41 -4.57
C LEU A 310 8.92 23.80 -5.16
N LEU A 311 9.46 23.98 -6.36
CA LEU A 311 9.18 25.11 -7.21
C LEU A 311 8.24 24.70 -8.33
N ALA A 312 7.30 25.57 -8.69
CA ALA A 312 6.42 25.41 -9.83
C ALA A 312 6.17 26.74 -10.53
N GLY A 313 5.85 26.66 -11.81
CA GLY A 313 5.55 27.83 -12.64
C GLY A 313 5.82 27.59 -14.11
N SER A 314 5.71 28.66 -14.89
CA SER A 314 6.05 28.67 -16.30
C SER A 314 7.57 28.57 -16.50
N PRO A 315 8.05 28.11 -17.67
CA PRO A 315 9.48 28.14 -18.00
C PRO A 315 10.08 29.54 -17.78
N GLY A 316 11.05 29.66 -16.86
CA GLY A 316 11.71 30.93 -16.53
C GLY A 316 11.14 31.71 -15.35
N ASP A 317 9.94 31.37 -14.83
CA ASP A 317 9.33 31.98 -13.64
C ASP A 317 8.89 30.90 -12.64
N LEU A 318 9.86 30.08 -12.20
CA LEU A 318 9.62 29.08 -11.17
C LEU A 318 9.58 29.74 -9.78
N ARG A 319 8.50 29.53 -9.03
CA ARG A 319 8.31 30.11 -7.70
C ARG A 319 8.18 29.04 -6.63
N LYS A 320 8.61 29.37 -5.41
CA LYS A 320 8.43 28.50 -4.23
C LYS A 320 6.95 28.17 -4.06
N THR A 321 6.61 26.89 -4.11
CA THR A 321 5.24 26.39 -4.02
C THR A 321 5.01 25.76 -2.66
N PHE A 322 5.83 24.76 -2.32
CA PHE A 322 5.78 24.07 -1.05
C PHE A 322 7.17 23.94 -0.46
N GLU A 323 7.30 24.19 0.83
CA GLU A 323 8.52 23.97 1.62
C GLU A 323 8.22 22.92 2.67
N ILE A 324 9.03 21.85 2.67
CA ILE A 324 8.94 20.76 3.64
C ILE A 324 10.07 20.91 4.62
N GLU A 325 9.72 20.95 5.90
CA GLU A 325 10.68 21.07 7.00
C GLU A 325 10.40 19.99 8.04
N MET A 326 11.44 19.54 8.72
CA MET A 326 11.36 18.50 9.74
C MET A 326 12.18 18.89 10.97
N ASP A 327 11.66 18.58 12.15
CA ASP A 327 12.42 18.58 13.40
C ASP A 327 12.24 17.24 14.11
N LYS A 328 12.80 17.12 15.32
CA LYS A 328 12.81 15.89 16.13
C LYS A 328 11.43 15.29 16.45
N GLU A 329 10.33 16.03 16.30
CA GLU A 329 9.00 15.54 16.67
C GLU A 329 7.95 15.73 15.57
N SER A 330 8.30 16.41 14.49
CA SER A 330 7.31 16.85 13.50
C SER A 330 7.85 17.01 12.09
N ILE A 331 6.90 17.04 11.17
CA ILE A 331 7.08 17.47 9.79
C ILE A 331 6.11 18.60 9.50
N SER A 332 6.47 19.52 8.63
CA SER A 332 5.60 20.62 8.24
C SER A 332 5.57 20.86 6.73
N ILE A 333 4.43 21.39 6.25
CA ILE A 333 4.28 21.95 4.90
C ILE A 333 3.97 23.44 5.08
N ASN A 334 4.80 24.32 4.54
CA ASN A 334 4.58 25.78 4.61
C ASN A 334 4.29 26.23 6.05
N ARG A 335 5.04 25.71 7.03
CA ARG A 335 4.87 25.91 8.49
C ARG A 335 3.66 25.24 9.16
N ASN A 336 2.79 24.58 8.41
CA ASN A 336 1.69 23.79 8.98
C ASN A 336 2.26 22.46 9.50
N ARG A 337 2.29 22.30 10.82
CA ARG A 337 3.01 21.23 11.53
C ARG A 337 2.11 20.02 11.81
N TYR A 338 2.65 18.83 11.60
CA TYR A 338 2.07 17.56 12.04
C TYR A 338 3.06 16.83 12.96
N ILE A 339 2.61 16.46 14.16
CA ILE A 339 3.43 15.74 15.15
C ILE A 339 3.48 14.26 14.77
N THR A 340 4.68 13.74 14.55
CA THR A 340 4.91 12.36 14.11
C THR A 340 5.15 11.37 15.26
N GLY A 341 5.34 11.87 16.48
CA GLY A 341 5.71 11.13 17.70
C GLY A 341 7.23 10.95 17.87
N ASP A 342 7.67 10.52 19.05
CA ASP A 342 9.08 10.27 19.40
C ASP A 342 9.65 9.01 18.72
N ASN A 343 10.94 9.05 18.37
CA ASN A 343 11.74 8.06 17.63
C ASN A 343 11.56 8.07 16.10
N PHE A 344 12.48 8.79 15.43
CA PHE A 344 12.63 8.73 13.98
C PHE A 344 13.38 7.47 13.53
N SER A 345 12.61 6.41 13.38
CA SER A 345 12.91 5.45 12.33
C SER A 345 12.61 6.08 10.97
N LYS A 346 13.33 5.66 9.93
CA LYS A 346 13.09 6.05 8.55
C LYS A 346 11.60 5.92 8.23
N ARG A 347 10.98 7.01 7.79
CA ARG A 347 9.53 7.08 7.56
C ARG A 347 9.20 7.59 6.16
N ARG A 348 8.10 7.06 5.62
CA ARG A 348 7.53 7.43 4.33
C ARG A 348 6.45 8.51 4.51
N PHE A 349 6.53 9.54 3.69
CA PHE A 349 5.56 10.63 3.60
C PHE A 349 5.10 10.76 2.15
N ARG A 350 3.88 11.26 1.95
CA ARG A 350 3.38 11.59 0.61
C ARG A 350 2.74 12.96 0.63
N LEU A 351 3.23 13.83 -0.24
CA LEU A 351 2.65 15.13 -0.51
C LEU A 351 1.67 14.98 -1.67
N ASN A 352 0.38 15.07 -1.38
CA ASN A 352 -0.67 15.08 -2.40
C ASN A 352 -0.90 16.52 -2.85
N ILE A 353 -0.86 16.79 -4.16
CA ILE A 353 -0.97 18.10 -4.76
C ILE A 353 -2.18 18.12 -5.70
N GLN A 354 -3.01 19.14 -5.53
CA GLN A 354 -4.22 19.36 -6.32
C GLN A 354 -4.28 20.82 -6.77
N ASN A 355 -5.03 21.08 -7.82
CA ASN A 355 -5.29 22.46 -8.26
C ASN A 355 -6.18 23.16 -7.23
N GLY A 356 -5.75 24.33 -6.78
CA GLY A 356 -6.50 25.23 -5.90
C GLY A 356 -7.03 26.46 -6.65
N SER A 357 -7.77 27.31 -5.96
CA SER A 357 -8.33 28.54 -6.53
C SER A 357 -7.27 29.59 -6.91
N SER A 358 -6.13 29.60 -6.21
CA SER A 358 -5.02 30.56 -6.41
C SER A 358 -3.69 29.88 -6.75
N GLY A 359 -3.72 28.67 -7.32
CA GLY A 359 -2.53 27.88 -7.65
C GLY A 359 -2.73 26.43 -7.25
N PHE A 360 -2.02 25.98 -6.22
CA PHE A 360 -2.09 24.59 -5.75
C PHE A 360 -2.48 24.50 -4.28
N GLN A 361 -3.11 23.38 -3.94
CA GLN A 361 -3.31 22.95 -2.57
C GLN A 361 -2.58 21.62 -2.35
N ALA A 362 -1.96 21.50 -1.18
CA ALA A 362 -1.31 20.29 -0.75
C ALA A 362 -1.99 19.65 0.46
N GLY A 363 -1.88 18.33 0.53
CA GLY A 363 -2.13 17.54 1.73
C GLY A 363 -0.91 16.68 2.06
N LEU A 364 -0.65 16.48 3.35
CA LEU A 364 0.35 15.54 3.83
C LEU A 364 -0.33 14.23 4.20
N ILE A 365 0.11 13.12 3.60
CA ILE A 365 -0.28 11.77 3.98
C ILE A 365 0.86 11.14 4.78
N VAL A 366 0.54 10.64 5.98
CA VAL A 366 1.46 9.90 6.85
C VAL A 366 0.83 8.54 7.14
N SER A 367 1.56 7.46 6.86
CA SER A 367 1.08 6.09 7.10
C SER A 367 -0.30 5.80 6.49
N GLU A 368 -0.51 6.23 5.24
CA GLU A 368 -1.78 6.10 4.48
C GLU A 368 -2.98 6.90 5.05
N LYS A 369 -2.76 7.77 6.04
CA LYS A 369 -3.78 8.67 6.59
C LYS A 369 -3.47 10.11 6.23
N MET A 370 -4.51 10.86 5.88
CA MET A 370 -4.40 12.31 5.68
C MET A 370 -4.08 12.96 7.04
N ALA A 371 -2.89 13.54 7.15
CA ALA A 371 -2.36 14.19 8.34
C ALA A 371 -2.57 15.71 8.30
N LEU A 372 -2.38 16.32 7.12
CA LEU A 372 -2.66 17.73 6.84
C LEU A 372 -3.39 17.81 5.48
N SER A 373 -4.27 18.80 5.30
CA SER A 373 -5.01 18.97 4.04
C SER A 373 -5.33 20.43 3.79
N GLY A 374 -5.48 20.82 2.52
CA GLY A 374 -5.91 22.16 2.12
C GLY A 374 -4.84 23.23 2.39
N ILE A 375 -3.56 22.88 2.31
CA ILE A 375 -2.45 23.82 2.49
C ILE A 375 -2.19 24.53 1.18
N ASP A 376 -2.47 25.83 1.11
CA ASP A 376 -2.24 26.62 -0.10
C ASP A 376 -0.73 26.77 -0.42
N SER A 377 -0.42 26.92 -1.72
CA SER A 377 0.93 27.23 -2.18
C SER A 377 1.43 28.57 -1.63
N LEU A 378 2.73 28.65 -1.31
CA LEU A 378 3.36 29.86 -0.76
C LEU A 378 3.23 31.07 -1.68
N ASN A 379 3.24 30.83 -2.99
CA ASN A 379 3.07 31.84 -4.02
C ASN A 379 1.92 31.46 -4.94
N THR A 380 1.23 32.47 -5.48
CA THR A 380 0.27 32.30 -6.57
C THR A 380 0.99 31.85 -7.82
N ILE A 381 0.48 30.78 -8.44
CA ILE A 381 1.02 30.21 -9.67
C ILE A 381 -0.11 30.14 -10.67
N ASP A 382 0.12 30.68 -11.87
CA ASP A 382 -0.83 30.58 -12.97
C ASP A 382 -0.77 29.16 -13.57
N PRO A 383 -1.85 28.36 -13.45
CA PRO A 383 -1.85 27.00 -13.96
C PRO A 383 -2.12 26.89 -15.47
N THR A 384 -2.39 28.01 -16.17
CA THR A 384 -2.88 28.00 -17.56
C THR A 384 -1.80 27.71 -18.61
N SER A 385 -0.52 27.88 -18.25
CA SER A 385 0.63 27.55 -19.11
C SER A 385 1.35 26.32 -18.55
N GLY A 386 1.64 25.32 -19.39
CA GLY A 386 2.22 24.03 -19.00
C GLY A 386 3.21 24.11 -17.84
N ILE A 387 2.76 23.65 -16.68
CA ILE A 387 3.44 23.85 -15.40
C ILE A 387 4.69 22.96 -15.37
N ARG A 388 5.83 23.59 -15.04
CA ARG A 388 7.08 22.87 -14.79
C ARG A 388 7.33 22.80 -13.30
N TRP A 389 7.75 21.63 -12.84
CA TRP A 389 8.11 21.40 -11.45
C TRP A 389 9.62 21.24 -11.31
N ARG A 390 10.15 21.68 -10.17
CA ARG A 390 11.54 21.49 -9.80
C ARG A 390 11.63 21.21 -8.30
N LEU A 391 12.32 20.14 -7.93
CA LEU A 391 12.59 19.78 -6.55
C LEU A 391 14.00 20.24 -6.19
N CYS A 392 14.10 21.01 -5.11
CA CYS A 392 15.35 21.58 -4.62
C CYS A 392 15.69 21.05 -3.23
N LEU A 393 16.93 20.61 -3.05
CA LEU A 393 17.49 20.17 -1.78
C LEU A 393 18.38 21.27 -1.20
N PRO A 394 18.25 21.56 0.10
CA PRO A 394 19.01 22.60 0.76
C PRO A 394 20.41 22.12 1.13
N MET A 395 21.44 22.88 0.74
CA MET A 395 22.83 22.62 1.04
C MET A 395 23.33 23.64 2.08
N SER A 396 23.73 23.15 3.25
CA SER A 396 24.30 23.99 4.31
C SER A 396 25.72 24.41 3.92
N ARG A 397 25.98 25.73 3.89
CA ARG A 397 27.35 26.26 3.70
C ARG A 397 28.23 25.96 4.92
N GLU A 398 27.62 26.11 6.09
CA GLU A 398 28.18 25.77 7.38
C GLU A 398 27.18 24.87 8.10
N SER A 399 27.55 23.61 8.31
CA SER A 399 26.72 22.62 8.98
C SER A 399 26.55 22.98 10.46
N GLY A 400 25.30 22.97 10.92
CA GLY A 400 24.94 23.04 12.33
C GLY A 400 24.92 21.67 12.98
N ASP A 401 24.41 21.62 14.22
CA ASP A 401 24.47 20.41 15.05
C ASP A 401 23.25 19.48 14.88
N SER A 402 22.29 19.87 14.02
CA SER A 402 21.12 19.03 13.73
C SER A 402 21.22 18.46 12.32
N SER A 403 20.84 17.20 12.16
CA SER A 403 20.89 16.55 10.85
C SER A 403 19.71 15.59 10.62
N LEU A 404 19.35 15.42 9.36
CA LEU A 404 18.39 14.43 8.89
C LEU A 404 18.91 13.78 7.61
N SER A 405 18.34 12.64 7.20
CA SER A 405 18.67 12.00 5.93
C SER A 405 17.46 11.81 5.05
N VAL A 406 17.62 12.09 3.77
CA VAL A 406 16.63 11.86 2.73
C VAL A 406 17.10 10.70 1.84
N PHE A 407 16.20 9.75 1.55
CA PHE A 407 16.58 8.49 0.88
C PHE A 407 16.08 8.40 -0.56
N GLN A 408 14.90 8.95 -0.81
CA GLN A 408 14.23 8.75 -2.08
C GLN A 408 13.12 9.79 -2.30
N PHE A 409 12.91 10.14 -3.56
CA PHE A 409 11.72 10.82 -4.07
C PHE A 409 11.09 9.99 -5.18
N LYS A 410 9.77 9.77 -5.12
CA LYS A 410 9.00 9.08 -6.15
C LYS A 410 7.84 9.96 -6.59
N PHE A 411 7.79 10.29 -7.87
CA PHE A 411 6.77 11.15 -8.46
C PHE A 411 5.67 10.29 -9.08
N ILE A 412 4.46 10.38 -8.54
CA ILE A 412 3.31 9.55 -8.86
C ILE A 412 2.26 10.42 -9.58
N PRO A 413 1.85 10.04 -10.81
CA PRO A 413 0.88 10.77 -11.61
C PRO A 413 -0.50 11.01 -11.00
#